data_AF-L1I8G3-F1
#
_entry.id   AF-L1I8G3-F1
#
_cell.length_a   1.000
_cell.length_b   1.000
_cell.length_c   1.000
_cell.angle_alpha   90.00
_cell.angle_beta   90.00
_cell.angle_gamma   90.00
#
_symmetry.space_group_name_H-M   'P 1'
#
loop_
_entity.id
_entity.type
_entity.pdbx_description
1 polymer ?
#
loop_
_entity_poly.entity_id
_entity_poly.type
_entity_poly.pdbx_seq_one_letter_code
_entity_poly.pdbx_strand_id
1 'polypeptide(L)'
;MDSKGTARVLQKYVERPFLIASRKFDIRCWVLVTDWNPLSIWFYQDCILRFCSEPWNLSDVANRFAHLSNVSVNKVNFREHDSFQQVWASWTLADHLAKETGRPDIWEKEVLPAIKHLVVASLRSAQNEIRNRKGSFELYGFDVLLDESLHPWLLEINLSPDLRHTTAVKASMSKALVEDMLAVRRRRRRRRRRRRRY
;
A
#
# COMPACT_ATOMS: atom_id res chain seq x y z
N MET A 1 14.29 18.44 32.49
CA MET A 1 14.37 17.37 31.48
C MET A 1 13.07 17.41 30.71
N ASP A 2 13.01 18.16 29.61
CA ASP A 2 11.80 18.29 28.81
C ASP A 2 11.54 17.01 28.01
N SER A 3 10.41 16.36 28.30
CA SER A 3 9.81 15.41 27.39
C SER A 3 9.44 16.16 26.11
N LYS A 4 10.22 15.99 25.04
CA LYS A 4 9.81 16.44 23.70
C LYS A 4 8.44 15.85 23.41
N GLY A 5 7.40 16.69 23.44
CA GLY A 5 6.03 16.27 23.14
C GLY A 5 6.00 15.64 21.75
N THR A 6 5.44 14.44 21.64
CA THR A 6 5.27 13.78 20.34
C THR A 6 4.26 14.57 19.52
N ALA A 7 4.70 15.10 18.37
CA ALA A 7 3.78 15.74 17.42
C ALA A 7 2.71 14.75 16.96
N ARG A 8 1.45 15.21 16.87
CA ARG A 8 0.30 14.41 16.44
C ARG A 8 -0.39 15.10 15.27
N VAL A 9 -0.99 14.31 14.40
CA VAL A 9 -1.83 14.79 13.30
C VAL A 9 -3.28 14.49 13.64
N LEU A 10 -4.14 15.49 13.52
CA LEU A 10 -5.60 15.30 13.51
C LEU A 10 -6.03 15.18 12.04
N GLN A 11 -6.61 14.05 11.67
CA GLN A 11 -7.04 13.75 10.31
C GLN A 11 -8.52 13.39 10.32
N LYS A 12 -9.27 13.92 9.35
CA LYS A 12 -10.68 13.55 9.16
C LYS A 12 -10.77 12.05 8.88
N TYR A 13 -11.58 11.37 9.68
CA TYR A 13 -11.83 9.95 9.51
C TYR A 13 -12.73 9.68 8.30
N VAL A 14 -12.41 8.64 7.52
CA VAL A 14 -13.25 8.16 6.42
C VAL A 14 -14.34 7.27 7.01
N GLU A 15 -15.54 7.81 7.15
CA GLU A 15 -16.68 7.19 7.83
C GLU A 15 -17.41 6.15 6.96
N ARG A 16 -17.28 6.24 5.64
CA ARG A 16 -17.91 5.33 4.68
C ARG A 16 -16.85 4.65 3.81
N PRO A 17 -16.01 3.77 4.41
CA PRO A 17 -15.05 2.99 3.65
C PRO A 17 -15.77 1.96 2.77
N PHE A 18 -15.14 1.53 1.69
CA PHE A 18 -15.57 0.32 0.99
C PHE A 18 -15.37 -0.89 1.92
N LEU A 19 -16.37 -1.75 2.01
CA LEU A 19 -16.38 -2.89 2.92
C LEU A 19 -16.49 -4.18 2.12
N ILE A 20 -15.81 -5.23 2.57
CA ILE A 20 -15.97 -6.60 2.06
C ILE A 20 -16.32 -7.48 3.24
N ALA A 21 -17.39 -8.26 3.12
CA ALA A 21 -17.94 -9.04 4.25
C ALA A 21 -18.11 -8.17 5.52
N SER A 22 -18.62 -6.96 5.34
CA SER A 22 -18.81 -5.93 6.39
C SER A 22 -17.52 -5.47 7.09
N ARG A 23 -16.34 -5.76 6.56
CA ARG A 23 -15.05 -5.44 7.19
C ARG A 23 -14.31 -4.36 6.43
N LYS A 24 -13.76 -3.41 7.19
CA LYS A 24 -12.83 -2.42 6.66
C LYS A 24 -11.50 -3.06 6.30
N PHE A 25 -10.84 -2.55 5.29
CA PHE A 25 -9.46 -2.88 4.94
C PHE A 25 -8.70 -1.67 4.43
N ASP A 26 -7.38 -1.79 4.38
CA ASP A 26 -6.54 -0.88 3.60
C ASP A 26 -5.72 -1.67 2.56
N ILE A 27 -5.22 -0.97 1.56
CA ILE A 27 -4.38 -1.49 0.47
C ILE A 27 -2.94 -1.01 0.69
N ARG A 28 -2.02 -1.96 0.83
CA ARG A 28 -0.57 -1.72 0.80
C ARG A 28 -0.06 -1.86 -0.62
N CYS A 29 0.42 -0.76 -1.19
CA CYS A 29 1.15 -0.72 -2.45
C CYS A 29 2.65 -0.58 -2.21
N TRP A 30 3.48 -1.19 -3.06
CA TRP A 30 4.93 -1.02 -3.02
C TRP A 30 5.41 -0.16 -4.18
N VAL A 31 6.18 0.87 -3.87
CA VAL A 31 6.66 1.84 -4.85
C VAL A 31 8.16 2.03 -4.68
N LEU A 32 8.93 1.70 -5.72
CA LEU A 32 10.37 1.88 -5.75
C LEU A 32 10.69 3.18 -6.48
N VAL A 33 11.37 4.10 -5.81
CA VAL A 33 11.96 5.30 -6.45
C VAL A 33 13.45 5.06 -6.64
N THR A 34 13.92 5.25 -7.87
CA THR A 34 15.32 4.94 -8.24
C THR A 34 16.13 6.15 -8.69
N ASP A 35 15.46 7.28 -8.89
CA ASP A 35 16.07 8.57 -9.18
C ASP A 35 15.03 9.65 -8.88
N TRP A 36 15.49 10.79 -8.37
CA TRP A 36 14.63 11.96 -8.09
C TRP A 36 14.81 13.07 -9.14
N ASN A 37 15.82 12.96 -10.01
CA ASN A 37 16.05 13.91 -11.09
C ASN A 37 16.68 13.23 -12.33
N PRO A 38 15.87 12.82 -13.34
CA PRO A 38 14.41 12.91 -13.38
C PRO A 38 13.74 11.87 -12.46
N LEU A 39 12.61 12.24 -11.86
CA LEU A 39 11.82 11.35 -10.99
C LEU A 39 11.46 10.04 -11.71
N SER A 40 11.94 8.92 -11.18
CA SER A 40 11.80 7.58 -11.75
C SER A 40 11.09 6.66 -10.77
N ILE A 41 9.78 6.48 -10.99
CA ILE A 41 8.87 5.72 -10.12
C ILE A 41 8.61 4.34 -10.73
N TRP A 42 8.69 3.29 -9.92
CA TRP A 42 8.29 1.93 -10.28
C TRP A 42 7.21 1.47 -9.30
N PHE A 43 5.99 1.29 -9.79
CA PHE A 43 4.88 0.75 -9.01
C PHE A 43 4.90 -0.78 -9.15
N TYR A 44 4.93 -1.51 -8.03
CA TYR A 44 4.87 -2.96 -8.06
C TYR A 44 3.47 -3.42 -8.47
N GLN A 45 3.39 -4.39 -9.39
CA GLN A 45 2.12 -4.76 -10.04
C GLN A 45 1.07 -5.27 -9.04
N ASP A 46 1.52 -5.95 -7.98
CA ASP A 46 0.67 -6.57 -6.99
C ASP A 46 0.63 -5.76 -5.68
N CYS A 47 -0.54 -5.70 -5.06
CA CYS A 47 -0.76 -5.06 -3.75
C CYS A 47 -1.35 -6.08 -2.78
N ILE A 48 -1.31 -5.79 -1.47
CA ILE A 48 -2.04 -6.58 -0.47
C ILE A 48 -3.10 -5.76 0.22
N LEU A 49 -4.22 -6.40 0.52
CA LEU A 49 -5.26 -5.85 1.38
C LEU A 49 -5.05 -6.38 2.79
N ARG A 50 -5.27 -5.54 3.80
CA ARG A 50 -5.21 -5.91 5.21
C ARG A 50 -6.56 -5.66 5.84
N PHE A 51 -7.24 -6.72 6.27
CA PHE A 51 -8.58 -6.62 6.83
C PHE A 51 -8.59 -6.39 8.34
N CYS A 52 -9.62 -5.69 8.78
CA CYS A 52 -10.09 -5.63 10.16
C CYS A 52 -10.76 -6.95 10.55
N SER A 53 -10.52 -7.40 11.77
CA SER A 53 -11.06 -8.67 12.30
C SER A 53 -12.48 -8.57 12.84
N GLU A 54 -13.05 -7.37 12.92
CA GLU A 54 -14.45 -7.18 13.30
C GLU A 54 -15.22 -6.35 12.26
N PRO A 55 -16.56 -6.51 12.20
CA PRO A 55 -17.40 -5.71 11.33
C PRO A 55 -17.27 -4.20 11.60
N TRP A 56 -17.38 -3.41 10.54
CA TRP A 56 -17.38 -1.95 10.62
C TRP A 56 -18.55 -1.45 11.46
N ASN A 57 -18.26 -0.61 12.46
CA ASN A 57 -19.29 -0.03 13.31
C ASN A 57 -18.90 1.35 13.84
N LEU A 58 -19.54 2.41 13.35
CA LEU A 58 -19.30 3.78 13.85
C LEU A 58 -19.89 4.05 15.23
N SER A 59 -20.77 3.20 15.76
CA SER A 59 -21.29 3.37 17.13
C SER A 59 -20.25 3.02 18.20
N ASP A 60 -19.18 2.29 17.84
CA ASP A 60 -18.11 1.88 18.75
C ASP A 60 -16.73 2.21 18.16
N VAL A 61 -16.43 3.51 18.09
CA VAL A 61 -15.15 4.02 17.59
C VAL A 61 -13.93 3.58 18.42
N ALA A 62 -14.14 3.08 19.64
CA ALA A 62 -13.08 2.57 20.50
C ALA A 62 -12.61 1.17 20.07
N ASN A 63 -13.44 0.44 19.31
CA ASN A 63 -13.12 -0.89 18.82
C ASN A 63 -12.03 -0.85 17.73
N ARG A 64 -10.79 -1.04 18.16
CA ARG A 64 -9.63 -1.06 17.27
C ARG A 64 -9.69 -2.19 16.24
N PHE A 65 -10.38 -3.30 16.52
CA PHE A 65 -10.48 -4.44 15.61
C PHE A 65 -11.42 -4.20 14.43
N ALA A 66 -12.30 -3.21 14.52
CA ALA A 66 -13.16 -2.74 13.43
C ALA A 66 -12.55 -1.56 12.66
N HIS A 67 -11.72 -0.75 13.32
CA HIS A 67 -11.27 0.54 12.80
C HIS A 67 -9.80 0.61 12.34
N LEU A 68 -8.93 -0.28 12.85
CA LEU A 68 -7.50 -0.33 12.50
C LEU A 68 -7.20 -1.64 11.79
N SER A 69 -6.78 -1.58 10.52
CA SER A 69 -6.50 -2.73 9.67
C SER A 69 -5.09 -3.33 9.85
N ASN A 70 -4.26 -2.75 10.72
CA ASN A 70 -2.89 -3.23 10.93
C ASN A 70 -2.88 -4.72 11.29
N VAL A 71 -2.04 -5.49 10.61
CA VAL A 71 -1.92 -6.94 10.86
C VAL A 71 -1.56 -7.23 12.31
N SER A 72 -0.69 -6.43 12.92
CA SER A 72 -0.27 -6.59 14.32
C SER A 72 -1.42 -6.45 15.32
N VAL A 73 -2.44 -5.64 15.00
CA VAL A 73 -3.63 -5.44 15.83
C VAL A 73 -4.56 -6.64 15.69
N ASN A 74 -4.87 -7.04 14.44
CA ASN A 74 -5.93 -8.03 14.19
C ASN A 74 -5.45 -9.49 14.19
N LYS A 75 -4.13 -9.76 14.14
CA LYS A 75 -3.59 -11.13 13.96
C LYS A 75 -4.05 -12.13 15.03
N VAL A 76 -4.26 -11.69 16.27
CA VAL A 76 -4.68 -12.56 17.38
C VAL A 76 -6.15 -12.87 17.24
N ASN A 77 -6.97 -11.83 17.03
CA ASN A 77 -8.41 -11.96 16.89
C ASN A 77 -8.81 -12.86 15.70
N PHE A 78 -8.13 -12.73 14.55
CA PHE A 78 -8.33 -13.65 13.42
C PHE A 78 -7.98 -15.10 13.80
N ARG A 79 -6.85 -15.35 14.46
CA ARG A 79 -6.44 -16.73 14.81
C ARG A 79 -7.40 -17.42 15.77
N GLU A 80 -8.00 -16.65 16.68
CA GLU A 80 -8.80 -17.20 17.78
C GLU A 80 -10.30 -17.29 17.43
N HIS A 81 -10.79 -16.45 16.51
CA HIS A 81 -12.23 -16.27 16.34
C HIS A 81 -12.73 -16.29 14.89
N ASP A 82 -11.85 -16.39 13.89
CA ASP A 82 -12.29 -16.15 12.51
C ASP A 82 -11.48 -16.93 11.45
N SER A 83 -12.18 -17.68 10.60
CA SER A 83 -11.57 -18.38 9.47
C SER A 83 -11.35 -17.47 8.25
N PHE A 84 -11.82 -16.22 8.29
CA PHE A 84 -11.62 -15.25 7.22
C PHE A 84 -10.14 -14.94 7.03
N GLN A 85 -9.69 -14.96 5.77
CA GLN A 85 -8.31 -14.67 5.44
C GLN A 85 -8.00 -13.19 5.63
N GLN A 86 -7.23 -12.87 6.69
CA GLN A 86 -6.84 -11.50 7.04
C GLN A 86 -6.18 -10.69 5.92
N VAL A 87 -5.46 -11.34 5.00
CA VAL A 87 -4.69 -10.67 3.94
C VAL A 87 -5.06 -11.23 2.58
N TRP A 88 -5.57 -10.38 1.70
CA TRP A 88 -5.80 -10.72 0.29
C TRP A 88 -4.74 -10.10 -0.59
N ALA A 89 -4.56 -10.69 -1.77
CA ALA A 89 -3.81 -10.05 -2.84
C ALA A 89 -4.74 -9.20 -3.71
N SER A 90 -4.18 -8.26 -4.46
CA SER A 90 -4.94 -7.35 -5.33
C SER A 90 -5.77 -8.05 -6.40
N TRP A 91 -5.33 -9.21 -6.92
CA TRP A 91 -6.14 -9.96 -7.89
C TRP A 91 -7.43 -10.51 -7.27
N THR A 92 -7.41 -10.90 -5.99
CA THR A 92 -8.62 -11.31 -5.26
C THR A 92 -9.60 -10.14 -5.10
N LEU A 93 -9.09 -8.92 -4.88
CA LEU A 93 -9.92 -7.72 -4.87
C LEU A 93 -10.50 -7.44 -6.26
N ALA A 94 -9.70 -7.55 -7.32
CA ALA A 94 -10.16 -7.34 -8.70
C ALA A 94 -11.33 -8.28 -9.05
N ASP A 95 -11.18 -9.57 -8.76
CA ASP A 95 -12.24 -10.57 -8.96
C ASP A 95 -13.50 -10.25 -8.15
N HIS A 96 -13.34 -9.77 -6.92
CA HIS A 96 -14.46 -9.39 -6.05
C HIS A 96 -15.21 -8.17 -6.60
N LEU A 97 -14.48 -7.09 -6.95
CA LEU A 97 -15.07 -5.88 -7.54
C LEU A 97 -15.77 -6.18 -8.86
N ALA A 98 -15.20 -7.04 -9.70
CA ALA A 98 -15.81 -7.47 -10.95
C ALA A 98 -17.18 -8.12 -10.73
N LYS A 99 -17.28 -8.98 -9.71
CA LYS A 99 -18.53 -9.67 -9.33
C LYS A 99 -19.55 -8.71 -8.73
N GLU A 100 -19.14 -7.85 -7.80
CA GLU A 100 -20.06 -6.94 -7.11
C GLU A 100 -20.60 -5.84 -8.01
N THR A 101 -19.77 -5.32 -8.93
CA THR A 101 -20.14 -4.19 -9.78
C THR A 101 -20.64 -4.59 -11.17
N GLY A 102 -20.47 -5.86 -11.55
CA GLY A 102 -20.73 -6.33 -12.91
C GLY A 102 -19.75 -5.79 -13.96
N ARG A 103 -18.67 -5.13 -13.54
CA ARG A 103 -17.65 -4.52 -14.43
C ARG A 103 -16.33 -5.28 -14.32
N PRO A 104 -15.98 -6.16 -15.28
CA PRO A 104 -14.86 -7.10 -15.14
C PRO A 104 -13.48 -6.45 -15.07
N ASP A 105 -13.35 -5.19 -15.50
CA ASP A 105 -12.09 -4.45 -15.65
C ASP A 105 -12.04 -3.18 -14.79
N ILE A 106 -12.93 -3.06 -13.81
CA ILE A 106 -13.01 -1.90 -12.91
C ILE A 106 -11.71 -1.66 -12.14
N TRP A 107 -11.03 -2.72 -11.72
CA TRP A 107 -9.76 -2.61 -11.02
C TRP A 107 -8.69 -2.00 -11.93
N GLU A 108 -8.52 -2.53 -13.14
CA GLU A 108 -7.49 -2.13 -14.09
C GLU A 108 -7.76 -0.76 -14.72
N LYS A 109 -9.03 -0.41 -14.96
CA LYS A 109 -9.42 0.80 -15.68
C LYS A 109 -9.74 1.99 -14.79
N GLU A 110 -10.15 1.77 -13.54
CA GLU A 110 -10.59 2.86 -12.65
C GLU A 110 -9.77 2.90 -11.36
N VAL A 111 -9.81 1.84 -10.55
CA VAL A 111 -9.25 1.85 -9.19
C VAL A 111 -7.72 1.93 -9.19
N LEU A 112 -7.04 1.02 -9.88
CA LEU A 112 -5.58 0.97 -9.93
C LEU A 112 -4.96 2.22 -10.60
N PRO A 113 -5.51 2.76 -11.72
CA PRO A 113 -5.07 4.05 -12.25
C PRO A 113 -5.22 5.21 -11.26
N ALA A 114 -6.32 5.29 -10.52
CA ALA A 114 -6.52 6.32 -9.50
C ALA A 114 -5.48 6.21 -8.37
N ILE A 115 -5.19 5.00 -7.89
CA ILE A 115 -4.11 4.75 -6.92
C ILE A 115 -2.74 5.17 -7.47
N LYS A 116 -2.43 4.81 -8.72
CA LYS A 116 -1.17 5.21 -9.36
C LYS A 116 -1.05 6.73 -9.50
N HIS A 117 -2.15 7.41 -9.82
CA HIS A 117 -2.19 8.87 -9.89
C HIS A 117 -1.87 9.49 -8.52
N LEU A 118 -2.49 8.99 -7.46
CA LEU A 118 -2.24 9.40 -6.08
C LEU A 118 -0.77 9.22 -5.67
N VAL A 119 -0.16 8.08 -6.03
CA VAL A 119 1.28 7.83 -5.80
C VAL A 119 2.15 8.85 -6.52
N VAL A 120 1.89 9.10 -7.81
CA VAL A 120 2.67 10.05 -8.61
C VAL A 120 2.53 11.47 -8.07
N ALA A 121 1.31 11.89 -7.72
CA ALA A 121 1.05 13.20 -7.14
C ALA A 121 1.79 13.40 -5.81
N SER A 122 1.76 12.38 -4.93
CA SER A 122 2.43 12.40 -3.63
C SER A 122 3.95 12.48 -3.74
N LEU A 123 4.55 11.76 -4.70
CA LEU A 123 6.00 11.82 -4.90
C LEU A 123 6.42 13.13 -5.58
N ARG A 124 5.61 13.67 -6.49
CA ARG A 124 5.89 14.96 -7.14
C ARG A 124 5.84 16.12 -6.17
N SER A 125 4.91 16.13 -5.21
CA SER A 125 4.82 17.21 -4.21
C SER A 125 6.07 17.31 -3.33
N ALA A 126 6.75 16.18 -3.09
CA ALA A 126 8.01 16.13 -2.33
C ALA A 126 9.28 16.24 -3.18
N GLN A 127 9.17 16.25 -4.52
CA GLN A 127 10.32 16.09 -5.41
C GLN A 127 11.37 17.20 -5.25
N ASN A 128 10.93 18.45 -5.01
CA ASN A 128 11.83 19.60 -4.86
C ASN A 128 12.55 19.62 -3.51
N GLU A 129 11.96 19.00 -2.48
CA GLU A 129 12.51 18.92 -1.13
C GLU A 129 13.55 17.80 -0.98
N ILE A 130 13.54 16.84 -1.90
CA ILE A 130 14.39 15.65 -1.80
C ILE A 130 15.71 15.87 -2.54
N ARG A 131 16.80 15.88 -1.77
CA ARG A 131 18.16 15.91 -2.32
C ARG A 131 18.45 14.59 -3.05
N ASN A 132 18.50 14.65 -4.39
CA ASN A 132 18.84 13.48 -5.20
C ASN A 132 20.29 13.02 -4.95
N ARG A 133 20.46 11.76 -4.53
CA ARG A 133 21.75 11.09 -4.46
C ARG A 133 21.85 10.02 -5.55
N LYS A 134 22.68 10.29 -6.57
CA LYS A 134 22.89 9.35 -7.68
C LYS A 134 23.29 7.96 -7.17
N GLY A 135 22.52 6.95 -7.57
CA GLY A 135 22.79 5.55 -7.21
C GLY A 135 22.09 5.06 -5.94
N SER A 136 21.41 5.94 -5.21
CA SER A 136 20.43 5.59 -4.19
C SER A 136 19.11 5.17 -4.83
N PHE A 137 18.34 4.38 -4.09
CA PHE A 137 16.97 4.01 -4.39
C PHE A 137 16.28 3.77 -3.04
N GLU A 138 14.97 3.95 -3.01
CA GLU A 138 14.17 3.77 -1.80
C GLU A 138 12.90 3.01 -2.16
N LEU A 139 12.53 2.05 -1.31
CA LEU A 139 11.28 1.32 -1.40
C LEU A 139 10.30 1.91 -0.39
N TYR A 140 9.17 2.40 -0.89
CA TYR A 140 8.08 2.98 -0.11
C TYR A 140 6.91 2.00 -0.04
N GLY A 141 6.24 1.96 1.11
CA GLY A 141 4.92 1.36 1.27
C GLY A 141 3.85 2.44 1.33
N PHE A 142 2.96 2.48 0.36
CA PHE A 142 1.80 3.39 0.37
C PHE A 142 0.61 2.65 0.96
N ASP A 143 -0.02 3.25 1.97
CA ASP A 143 -1.23 2.72 2.60
C ASP A 143 -2.42 3.54 2.09
N VAL A 144 -3.34 2.87 1.41
CA VAL A 144 -4.47 3.50 0.71
C VAL A 144 -5.77 2.91 1.21
N LEU A 145 -6.78 3.75 1.44
CA LEU A 145 -8.14 3.33 1.77
C LEU A 145 -9.06 3.62 0.58
N LEU A 146 -9.97 2.71 0.27
CA LEU A 146 -11.07 2.99 -0.67
C LEU A 146 -12.31 3.42 0.13
N ASP A 147 -12.99 4.46 -0.31
CA ASP A 147 -14.34 4.78 0.18
C ASP A 147 -15.43 4.02 -0.58
N GLU A 148 -16.68 4.13 -0.15
CA GLU A 148 -17.85 3.48 -0.75
C GLU A 148 -18.02 3.75 -2.27
N SER A 149 -17.45 4.85 -2.77
CA SER A 149 -17.45 5.21 -4.20
C SER A 149 -16.20 4.70 -4.94
N LEU A 150 -15.41 3.85 -4.29
CA LEU A 150 -14.12 3.34 -4.76
C LEU A 150 -13.05 4.42 -5.00
N HIS A 151 -13.21 5.59 -4.38
CA HIS A 151 -12.20 6.65 -4.45
C HIS A 151 -11.05 6.36 -3.47
N PRO A 152 -9.78 6.43 -3.93
CA PRO A 152 -8.63 6.13 -3.09
C PRO A 152 -8.18 7.33 -2.25
N TRP A 153 -8.04 7.10 -0.95
CA TRP A 153 -7.50 8.03 0.04
C TRP A 153 -6.11 7.60 0.49
N LEU A 154 -5.12 8.50 0.45
CA LEU A 154 -3.80 8.24 1.02
C LEU A 154 -3.89 8.31 2.55
N LEU A 155 -3.49 7.24 3.23
CA LEU A 155 -3.38 7.24 4.69
C LEU A 155 -1.98 7.64 5.14
N GLU A 156 -0.97 6.91 4.68
CA GLU A 156 0.42 7.14 5.04
C GLU A 156 1.39 6.59 3.98
N ILE A 157 2.63 7.09 4.03
CA ILE A 157 3.75 6.59 3.24
C ILE A 157 4.83 6.11 4.20
N ASN A 158 5.08 4.81 4.20
CA ASN A 158 6.06 4.15 5.04
C ASN A 158 7.42 4.05 4.33
N LEU A 159 8.48 4.50 5.00
CA LEU A 159 9.85 4.16 4.66
C LEU A 159 10.15 2.73 5.10
N SER A 160 10.91 1.97 4.30
CA SER A 160 11.31 0.60 4.64
C SER A 160 10.12 -0.31 5.04
N PRO A 161 9.14 -0.52 4.14
CA PRO A 161 7.94 -1.28 4.46
C PRO A 161 8.26 -2.69 4.96
N ASP A 162 7.52 -3.17 5.96
CA ASP A 162 7.73 -4.50 6.53
C ASP A 162 7.52 -5.62 5.50
N LEU A 163 8.60 -6.36 5.20
CA LEU A 163 8.62 -7.50 4.27
C LEU A 163 8.63 -8.87 4.97
N ARG A 164 8.40 -8.92 6.30
CA ARG A 164 8.35 -10.20 7.03
C ARG A 164 7.22 -11.08 6.52
N HIS A 165 7.48 -12.39 6.48
CA HIS A 165 6.58 -13.46 6.03
C HIS A 165 5.46 -13.74 7.05
N THR A 166 4.64 -12.73 7.38
CA THR A 166 3.60 -12.86 8.41
C THR A 166 2.36 -13.65 7.95
N THR A 167 2.20 -13.81 6.64
CA THR A 167 1.12 -14.59 5.99
C THR A 167 1.67 -15.24 4.74
N ALA A 168 1.04 -16.32 4.24
CA ALA A 168 1.48 -17.00 3.02
C ALA A 168 1.48 -16.06 1.79
N VAL A 169 0.43 -15.25 1.63
CA VAL A 169 0.32 -14.23 0.57
C VAL A 169 1.50 -13.26 0.63
N LYS A 170 1.70 -12.63 1.81
CA LYS A 170 2.79 -11.68 2.00
C LYS A 170 4.16 -12.34 1.78
N ALA A 171 4.31 -13.62 2.14
CA ALA A 171 5.57 -14.32 2.01
C ALA A 171 5.98 -14.52 0.55
N SER A 172 5.05 -14.98 -0.29
CA SER A 172 5.26 -15.13 -1.72
C SER A 172 5.57 -13.78 -2.38
N MET A 173 4.75 -12.76 -2.09
CA MET A 173 4.88 -11.44 -2.69
C MET A 173 6.16 -10.70 -2.27
N SER A 174 6.55 -10.79 -1.00
CA SER A 174 7.76 -10.11 -0.51
C SER A 174 9.02 -10.65 -1.16
N LYS A 175 9.09 -11.97 -1.41
CA LYS A 175 10.21 -12.59 -2.11
C LYS A 175 10.30 -12.08 -3.55
N ALA A 176 9.20 -12.16 -4.30
CA ALA A 176 9.13 -11.70 -5.69
C ALA A 176 9.47 -10.20 -5.81
N LEU A 177 8.92 -9.36 -4.93
CA LEU A 177 9.20 -7.93 -4.86
C LEU A 177 10.70 -7.62 -4.73
N VAL A 178 11.40 -8.32 -3.82
CA VAL A 178 12.84 -8.11 -3.60
C VAL A 178 13.64 -8.53 -4.83
N GLU A 179 13.30 -9.66 -5.44
CA GLU A 179 13.96 -10.16 -6.66
C GLU A 179 13.81 -9.16 -7.82
N ASP A 180 12.58 -8.67 -8.04
CA ASP A 180 12.26 -7.69 -9.08
C ASP A 180 12.94 -6.34 -8.85
N MET A 181 12.95 -5.85 -7.60
CA MET A 181 13.68 -4.64 -7.22
C MET A 181 15.17 -4.76 -7.57
N LEU A 182 15.80 -5.88 -7.26
CA LEU A 182 17.20 -6.14 -7.59
C LEU A 182 17.41 -6.20 -9.11
N ALA A 183 16.46 -6.79 -9.86
CA ALA A 183 16.50 -6.82 -11.32
C ALA A 183 16.44 -5.41 -11.92
N VAL A 184 15.54 -4.53 -11.45
CA VAL A 184 15.46 -3.12 -11.85
C VAL A 184 16.80 -2.41 -11.62
N ARG A 185 17.40 -2.60 -10.44
CA ARG A 185 18.70 -2.00 -10.10
C ARG A 185 19.82 -2.47 -11.03
N ARG A 186 19.92 -3.77 -11.29
CA ARG A 186 20.91 -4.35 -12.21
C ARG A 186 20.74 -3.82 -13.63
N ARG A 187 19.51 -3.74 -14.14
CA ARG A 187 19.18 -3.20 -15.47
C ARG A 187 19.60 -1.73 -15.59
N ARG A 188 19.33 -0.87 -14.59
CA ARG A 188 19.77 0.55 -14.61
C ARG A 188 21.29 0.69 -14.60
N ARG A 189 22.02 -0.10 -13.80
CA ARG A 189 23.50 -0.10 -13.81
C ARG A 189 24.08 -0.45 -15.17
N ARG A 190 23.55 -1.47 -15.85
CA ARG A 190 23.98 -1.86 -17.21
C ARG A 190 23.74 -0.75 -18.24
N ARG A 191 22.55 -0.12 -18.22
CA ARG A 191 22.23 1.02 -19.11
C ARG A 191 23.16 2.22 -18.90
N ARG A 192 23.49 2.57 -17.65
CA ARG A 192 24.45 3.66 -17.34
C ARG A 192 25.87 3.36 -17.84
N ARG A 193 26.34 2.11 -17.75
CA ARG A 193 27.67 1.71 -18.27
C ARG A 193 27.76 1.79 -19.80
N ARG A 194 26.70 1.42 -20.52
CA ARG A 194 26.64 1.52 -21.99
C ARG A 194 26.65 2.96 -22.49
N ARG A 195 25.95 3.88 -21.81
CA ARG A 195 25.93 5.32 -22.14
C ARG A 195 27.23 6.08 -21.84
N ARG A 196 28.20 5.47 -21.15
CA ARG A 196 29.52 6.07 -20.84
C ARG A 196 30.63 5.57 -21.77
N ARG A 197 30.31 4.69 -22.74
CA ARG A 197 31.28 4.07 -23.66
C ARG A 197 31.27 4.70 -25.05
N TYR A 198 30.61 5.85 -25.22
CA TYR A 198 30.58 6.66 -26.43
C TYR A 198 30.75 8.11 -26.02
#